data_AF-A0A7C5T2C5-F1
#
_entry.id   AF-A0A7C5T2C5-F1
#
_cell.length_a   1.000
_cell.length_b   1.000
_cell.length_c   1.000
_cell.angle_alpha   90.00
_cell.angle_beta   90.00
_cell.angle_gamma   90.00
#
_symmetry.space_group_name_H-M   'P 1'
#
loop_
_entity.id
_entity.type
_entity.pdbx_description
1 polymer ?
#
loop_
_entity_poly.entity_id
_entity_poly.type
_entity_poly.pdbx_seq_one_letter_code
_entity_poly.pdbx_strand_id
1 'polypeptide(L)'
;MRDFSRVHLVGIGGDGMAGLARLLWQGGVKVSGSDLQPSGKFWEAAEWAEVFCGHAPENIPFGVDAVVFSSAVSHENPELRAVQDPLPRLYALRQLLGNRLLLAVVGTHGKTTTATWLTHLLRQGGLEPGHYVGGQIPGLPSATWGQGKFFVAEVDESDGRFVYLSPYLAVLTSVDTDHLPTYRSLYGLKKAFHAFLCRAKYVVAPADDPGLVEILRGLPRVVTFGFSSDADFQAKGLWFSGDRAAFELWVFRRRFGPVEIPAPGPHNVRNALAALAAGHILGLSLPFLAEALSSAPRP
;
A
#
# COMPACT_ATOMS: atom_id res chain seq x y z
N MET A 1 -21.94 -1.10 -9.03
CA MET A 1 -20.54 -0.66 -9.29
C MET A 1 -20.48 -0.25 -10.76
N ARG A 2 -19.61 0.68 -11.17
CA ARG A 2 -19.32 0.80 -12.61
C ARG A 2 -18.51 -0.45 -12.95
N ASP A 3 -19.09 -1.32 -13.77
CA ASP A 3 -18.36 -2.45 -14.33
C ASP A 3 -17.49 -1.90 -15.46
N PHE A 4 -16.21 -1.70 -15.19
CA PHE A 4 -15.27 -1.30 -16.21
C PHE A 4 -15.06 -2.48 -17.16
N SER A 5 -15.45 -2.32 -18.42
CA SER A 5 -15.15 -3.27 -19.49
C SER A 5 -13.89 -2.86 -20.25
N ARG A 6 -13.61 -1.56 -20.34
CA ARG A 6 -12.43 -0.99 -20.99
C ARG A 6 -11.91 0.25 -20.26
N VAL A 7 -10.60 0.26 -19.95
CA VAL A 7 -9.94 1.37 -19.24
C VAL A 7 -8.69 1.79 -20.01
N HIS A 8 -8.50 3.10 -20.16
CA HIS A 8 -7.27 3.70 -20.69
C HIS A 8 -6.43 4.31 -19.56
N LEU A 9 -5.15 3.95 -19.45
CA LEU A 9 -4.24 4.46 -18.43
C LEU A 9 -3.23 5.46 -19.02
N VAL A 10 -3.25 6.70 -18.54
CA VAL A 10 -2.27 7.72 -18.91
C VAL A 10 -1.04 7.61 -18.01
N GLY A 11 0.11 7.33 -18.60
CA GLY A 11 1.36 6.99 -17.91
C GLY A 11 1.43 5.52 -17.50
N ILE A 12 1.03 4.60 -18.38
CA ILE A 12 0.91 3.15 -18.10
C ILE A 12 2.23 2.50 -17.67
N GLY A 13 3.38 3.04 -18.07
CA GLY A 13 4.72 2.55 -17.73
C GLY A 13 5.22 3.00 -16.35
N GLY A 14 4.50 3.87 -15.65
CA GLY A 14 4.84 4.29 -14.28
C GLY A 14 4.57 3.20 -13.24
N ASP A 15 5.34 3.18 -12.15
CA ASP A 15 5.37 2.05 -11.20
C ASP A 15 3.99 1.61 -10.68
N GLY A 16 3.20 2.56 -10.19
CA GLY A 16 1.85 2.25 -9.72
C GLY A 16 0.82 2.10 -10.85
N MET A 17 1.01 2.76 -11.98
CA MET A 17 0.08 2.65 -13.11
C MET A 17 0.20 1.27 -13.78
N ALA A 18 1.41 0.76 -13.97
CA ALA A 18 1.66 -0.59 -14.47
C ALA A 18 1.04 -1.66 -13.56
N GLY A 19 1.19 -1.49 -12.24
CA GLY A 19 0.54 -2.37 -11.26
C GLY A 19 -0.99 -2.33 -11.37
N LEU A 20 -1.59 -1.15 -11.47
CA LEU A 20 -3.04 -1.01 -11.65
C LEU A 20 -3.52 -1.60 -12.99
N ALA A 21 -2.79 -1.35 -14.07
CA ALA A 21 -3.07 -1.90 -15.40
C ALA A 21 -3.09 -3.44 -15.35
N ARG A 22 -2.10 -4.04 -14.69
CA ARG A 22 -2.03 -5.49 -14.49
C ARG A 22 -3.22 -6.03 -13.69
N LEU A 23 -3.64 -5.34 -12.63
CA LEU A 23 -4.80 -5.76 -11.82
C LEU A 23 -6.12 -5.67 -12.63
N LEU A 24 -6.29 -4.61 -13.41
CA LEU A 24 -7.44 -4.44 -14.30
C LEU A 24 -7.50 -5.57 -15.34
N TRP A 25 -6.37 -5.86 -15.99
CA TRP A 25 -6.26 -6.94 -16.96
C TRP A 25 -6.54 -8.32 -16.35
N GLN A 26 -5.96 -8.63 -15.18
CA GLN A 26 -6.26 -9.87 -14.44
C GLN A 26 -7.73 -9.97 -14.01
N GLY A 27 -8.40 -8.83 -13.81
CA GLY A 27 -9.84 -8.73 -13.56
C GLY A 27 -10.72 -8.89 -14.82
N GLY A 28 -10.13 -9.09 -16.01
CA GLY A 28 -10.84 -9.24 -17.27
C GLY A 28 -11.18 -7.92 -17.98
N VAL A 29 -10.68 -6.78 -17.47
CA VAL A 29 -10.88 -5.47 -18.10
C VAL A 29 -9.96 -5.34 -19.32
N LYS A 30 -10.48 -4.83 -20.44
CA LYS A 30 -9.64 -4.48 -21.58
C LYS A 30 -8.82 -3.24 -21.26
N VAL A 31 -7.52 -3.36 -21.30
CA VAL A 31 -6.61 -2.27 -20.95
C VAL A 31 -5.99 -1.67 -22.20
N SER A 32 -5.95 -0.34 -22.24
CA SER A 32 -5.04 0.41 -23.10
C SER A 32 -4.30 1.47 -22.28
N GLY A 33 -3.27 2.08 -22.82
CA GLY A 33 -2.61 3.19 -22.13
C GLY A 33 -1.55 3.89 -22.94
N SER A 34 -1.18 5.08 -22.50
CA SER A 34 -0.14 5.90 -23.12
C SER A 34 1.01 6.10 -22.14
N ASP A 35 2.21 6.39 -22.66
CA ASP A 35 3.31 6.91 -21.84
C ASP A 35 4.19 7.85 -22.66
N LEU A 36 4.80 8.84 -22.02
CA LEU A 36 5.62 9.83 -22.70
C LEU A 36 6.84 9.17 -23.36
N GLN A 37 7.43 8.18 -22.69
CA GLN A 37 8.56 7.40 -23.19
C GLN A 37 8.38 5.91 -22.86
N PRO A 38 8.76 4.99 -23.76
CA PRO A 38 8.70 3.56 -23.47
C PRO A 38 9.67 3.19 -22.34
N SER A 39 9.17 2.45 -21.35
CA SER A 39 9.93 1.84 -20.26
C SER A 39 9.85 0.30 -20.33
N GLY A 40 10.58 -0.42 -19.47
CA GLY A 40 10.43 -1.88 -19.37
C GLY A 40 8.99 -2.30 -19.05
N LYS A 41 8.29 -1.53 -18.19
CA LYS A 41 6.89 -1.76 -17.82
C LYS A 41 5.92 -1.43 -18.95
N PHE A 42 6.23 -0.42 -19.76
CA PHE A 42 5.48 -0.13 -20.97
C PHE A 42 5.51 -1.32 -21.94
N TRP A 43 6.69 -1.90 -22.17
CA TRP A 43 6.83 -3.05 -23.05
C TRP A 43 6.21 -4.32 -22.48
N GLU A 44 6.32 -4.54 -21.17
CA GLU A 44 5.60 -5.64 -20.49
C GLU A 44 4.08 -5.50 -20.66
N ALA A 45 3.54 -4.26 -20.56
CA ALA A 45 2.12 -4.02 -20.80
C ALA A 45 1.72 -4.25 -22.26
N ALA A 46 2.59 -3.94 -23.22
CA ALA A 46 2.36 -4.13 -24.65
C ALA A 46 2.07 -5.59 -25.04
N GLU A 47 2.49 -6.57 -24.22
CA GLU A 47 2.23 -7.98 -24.46
C GLU A 47 0.75 -8.36 -24.32
N TRP A 48 -0.05 -7.55 -23.60
CA TRP A 48 -1.45 -7.86 -23.27
C TRP A 48 -2.40 -6.66 -23.31
N ALA A 49 -1.90 -5.45 -23.51
CA ALA A 49 -2.66 -4.20 -23.64
C ALA A 49 -2.26 -3.41 -24.89
N GLU A 50 -3.17 -2.56 -25.36
CA GLU A 50 -2.87 -1.61 -26.43
C GLU A 50 -2.14 -0.39 -25.87
N VAL A 51 -0.88 -0.18 -26.27
CA VAL A 51 -0.04 0.88 -25.70
C VAL A 51 0.42 1.91 -26.74
N PHE A 52 0.49 3.17 -26.35
CA PHE A 52 0.84 4.31 -27.21
C PHE A 52 2.02 5.10 -26.64
N CYS A 53 3.01 5.39 -27.49
CA CYS A 53 4.12 6.25 -27.13
C CYS A 53 3.78 7.71 -27.43
N GLY A 54 3.99 8.61 -26.46
CA GLY A 54 3.53 9.99 -26.51
C GLY A 54 2.08 10.14 -26.07
N HIS A 55 1.65 11.38 -25.86
CA HIS A 55 0.28 11.71 -25.45
C HIS A 55 -0.47 12.44 -26.56
N ALA A 56 -1.61 11.90 -26.96
CA ALA A 56 -2.46 12.46 -28.01
C ALA A 56 -3.93 12.06 -27.74
N PRO A 57 -4.92 12.94 -27.98
CA PRO A 57 -6.33 12.60 -27.75
C PRO A 57 -6.78 11.32 -28.47
N GLU A 58 -6.18 11.04 -29.63
CA GLU A 58 -6.47 9.88 -30.48
C GLU A 58 -6.00 8.55 -29.85
N ASN A 59 -5.13 8.59 -28.84
CA ASN A 59 -4.69 7.40 -28.11
C ASN A 59 -5.82 6.76 -27.29
N ILE A 60 -6.88 7.51 -26.96
CA ILE A 60 -8.00 7.00 -26.18
C ILE A 60 -8.90 6.17 -27.11
N PRO A 61 -8.96 4.84 -26.96
CA PRO A 61 -9.78 4.04 -27.87
C PRO A 61 -11.27 4.34 -27.71
N PHE A 62 -12.03 4.11 -28.78
CA PHE A 62 -13.48 4.23 -28.73
C PHE A 62 -14.10 3.30 -27.67
N GLY A 63 -15.11 3.78 -26.93
CA GLY A 63 -15.83 3.00 -25.93
C GLY A 63 -15.04 2.70 -24.65
N VAL A 64 -14.06 3.53 -24.29
CA VAL A 64 -13.42 3.50 -22.97
C VAL A 64 -14.42 3.97 -21.90
N ASP A 65 -14.55 3.19 -20.82
CA ASP A 65 -15.44 3.51 -19.69
C ASP A 65 -14.80 4.50 -18.71
N ALA A 66 -13.46 4.51 -18.64
CA ALA A 66 -12.69 5.44 -17.83
C ALA A 66 -11.27 5.66 -18.37
N VAL A 67 -10.84 6.92 -18.28
CA VAL A 67 -9.42 7.30 -18.42
C VAL A 67 -8.86 7.49 -17.03
N VAL A 68 -7.80 6.78 -16.70
CA VAL A 68 -7.17 6.76 -15.37
C VAL A 68 -5.81 7.43 -15.43
N PHE A 69 -5.50 8.29 -14.45
CA PHE A 69 -4.24 9.02 -14.39
C PHE A 69 -3.60 8.97 -13.00
N SER A 70 -2.28 9.11 -12.97
CA SER A 70 -1.51 9.27 -11.73
C SER A 70 -1.34 10.75 -11.36
N SER A 71 -0.90 11.03 -10.13
CA SER A 71 -0.58 12.40 -9.68
C SER A 71 0.58 13.05 -10.44
N ALA A 72 1.42 12.26 -11.12
CA ALA A 72 2.53 12.76 -11.93
C ALA A 72 2.09 13.29 -13.31
N VAL A 73 0.87 12.98 -13.75
CA VAL A 73 0.34 13.43 -15.05
C VAL A 73 -0.20 14.84 -14.91
N SER A 74 0.31 15.77 -15.73
CA SER A 74 -0.19 17.14 -15.79
C SER A 74 -1.65 17.20 -16.23
N HIS A 75 -2.43 18.10 -15.63
CA HIS A 75 -3.81 18.39 -16.07
C HIS A 75 -3.89 18.97 -17.50
N GLU A 76 -2.78 19.48 -18.02
CA GLU A 76 -2.66 19.92 -19.42
C GLU A 76 -2.42 18.76 -20.40
N ASN A 77 -2.33 17.52 -19.92
CA ASN A 77 -2.18 16.37 -20.78
C ASN A 77 -3.37 16.30 -21.78
N PRO A 78 -3.10 16.15 -23.09
CA PRO A 78 -4.13 16.24 -24.11
C PRO A 78 -5.19 15.12 -24.01
N GLU A 79 -4.82 13.94 -23.53
CA GLU A 79 -5.76 12.83 -23.28
C GLU A 79 -6.71 13.17 -22.11
N LEU A 80 -6.18 13.78 -21.04
CA LEU A 80 -7.01 14.19 -19.90
C LEU A 80 -7.96 15.33 -20.28
N ARG A 81 -7.54 16.25 -21.15
CA ARG A 81 -8.39 17.35 -21.64
C ARG A 81 -9.46 16.89 -22.63
N ALA A 82 -9.27 15.73 -23.26
CA ALA A 82 -10.23 15.15 -24.19
C ALA A 82 -11.40 14.44 -23.50
N VAL A 83 -11.36 14.28 -22.16
CA VAL A 83 -12.41 13.61 -21.38
C VAL A 83 -12.94 14.50 -20.26
N GLN A 84 -14.23 14.38 -19.99
CA GLN A 84 -14.89 15.23 -18.98
C GLN A 84 -14.49 14.86 -17.55
N ASP A 85 -14.47 13.56 -17.23
CA ASP A 85 -14.29 13.05 -15.87
C ASP A 85 -13.18 11.98 -15.79
N PRO A 86 -11.90 12.34 -15.96
CA PRO A 86 -10.80 11.39 -15.77
C PRO A 86 -10.73 10.96 -14.30
N LEU A 87 -10.42 9.68 -14.06
CA LEU A 87 -10.41 9.08 -12.73
C LEU A 87 -8.99 9.05 -12.15
N PRO A 88 -8.78 9.55 -10.92
CA PRO A 88 -7.55 9.31 -10.20
C PRO A 88 -7.27 7.82 -10.01
N ARG A 89 -6.00 7.41 -10.10
CA ARG A 89 -5.52 6.04 -9.86
C ARG A 89 -6.12 5.38 -8.62
N LEU A 90 -6.09 6.06 -7.46
CA LEU A 90 -6.64 5.49 -6.21
C LEU A 90 -8.15 5.29 -6.25
N TYR A 91 -8.87 6.10 -7.03
CA TYR A 91 -10.31 5.94 -7.20
C TYR A 91 -10.62 4.74 -8.11
N ALA A 92 -9.85 4.54 -9.17
CA ALA A 92 -9.93 3.34 -10.00
C ALA A 92 -9.63 2.08 -9.18
N LEU A 93 -8.57 2.10 -8.35
CA LEU A 93 -8.27 1.00 -7.42
C LEU A 93 -9.45 0.72 -6.48
N ARG A 94 -10.03 1.76 -5.86
CA ARG A 94 -11.19 1.61 -4.97
C ARG A 94 -12.36 0.90 -5.66
N GLN A 95 -12.66 1.27 -6.90
CA GLN A 95 -13.75 0.65 -7.65
C GLN A 95 -13.43 -0.81 -8.00
N LEU A 96 -12.19 -1.07 -8.40
CA LEU A 96 -11.72 -2.41 -8.73
C LEU A 96 -11.85 -3.37 -7.55
N LEU A 97 -11.49 -2.93 -6.34
CA LEU A 97 -11.49 -3.78 -5.13
C LEU A 97 -12.84 -4.45 -4.82
N GLY A 98 -13.96 -3.88 -5.27
CA GLY A 98 -15.27 -4.50 -5.08
C GLY A 98 -15.58 -4.80 -3.60
N ASN A 99 -15.76 -6.08 -3.29
CA ASN A 99 -16.02 -6.59 -1.94
C ASN A 99 -14.76 -7.06 -1.20
N ARG A 100 -13.55 -6.88 -1.76
CA ARG A 100 -12.29 -7.22 -1.09
C ARG A 100 -12.10 -6.33 0.15
N LEU A 101 -11.51 -6.91 1.18
CA LEU A 101 -11.13 -6.22 2.41
C LEU A 101 -9.77 -5.57 2.23
N LEU A 102 -9.77 -4.25 2.03
CA LEU A 102 -8.55 -3.45 1.86
C LEU A 102 -7.72 -3.40 3.16
N LEU A 103 -6.48 -3.85 3.07
CA LEU A 103 -5.43 -3.69 4.08
C LEU A 103 -4.49 -2.59 3.58
N ALA A 104 -4.74 -1.35 4.00
CA ALA A 104 -4.00 -0.20 3.50
C ALA A 104 -2.77 0.07 4.37
N VAL A 105 -1.60 0.10 3.76
CA VAL A 105 -0.34 0.52 4.40
C VAL A 105 -0.04 1.94 3.98
N VAL A 106 -0.02 2.86 4.94
CA VAL A 106 0.07 4.30 4.74
C VAL A 106 1.16 4.92 5.61
N GLY A 107 1.62 6.11 5.26
CA GLY A 107 2.61 6.86 6.04
C GLY A 107 3.85 7.19 5.21
N THR A 108 4.70 8.09 5.68
CA THR A 108 5.73 8.68 4.81
C THR A 108 6.86 7.72 4.45
N HIS A 109 7.27 6.86 5.39
CA HIS A 109 8.35 5.89 5.19
C HIS A 109 7.92 4.47 5.60
N GLY A 110 8.60 3.45 5.07
CA GLY A 110 8.38 2.05 5.47
C GLY A 110 7.14 1.38 4.90
N LYS A 111 6.37 2.07 4.04
CA LYS A 111 5.16 1.52 3.38
C LYS A 111 5.46 0.25 2.61
N THR A 112 6.40 0.32 1.67
CA THR A 112 6.75 -0.79 0.77
C THR A 112 7.22 -2.02 1.56
N THR A 113 8.16 -1.87 2.49
CA THR A 113 8.63 -2.98 3.34
C THR A 113 7.49 -3.60 4.16
N THR A 114 6.68 -2.77 4.81
CA THR A 114 5.57 -3.24 5.64
C THR A 114 4.50 -3.94 4.80
N ALA A 115 4.15 -3.41 3.63
CA ALA A 115 3.19 -4.02 2.71
C ALA A 115 3.69 -5.34 2.14
N THR A 116 4.98 -5.40 1.77
CA THR A 116 5.63 -6.62 1.30
C THR A 116 5.64 -7.70 2.37
N TRP A 117 6.04 -7.38 3.60
CA TRP A 117 6.07 -8.35 4.69
C TRP A 117 4.67 -8.78 5.13
N LEU A 118 3.70 -7.87 5.20
CA LEU A 118 2.31 -8.23 5.46
C LEU A 118 1.78 -9.17 4.37
N THR A 119 2.06 -8.87 3.09
CA THR A 119 1.67 -9.75 1.97
C THR A 119 2.30 -11.14 2.12
N HIS A 120 3.60 -11.21 2.44
CA HIS A 120 4.30 -12.49 2.67
C HIS A 120 3.66 -13.30 3.79
N LEU A 121 3.43 -12.69 4.96
CA LEU A 121 2.83 -13.35 6.12
C LEU A 121 1.43 -13.91 5.81
N LEU A 122 0.61 -13.13 5.11
CA LEU A 122 -0.74 -13.56 4.72
C LEU A 122 -0.70 -14.70 3.68
N ARG A 123 0.24 -14.66 2.72
CA ARG A 123 0.43 -15.75 1.75
C ARG A 123 0.88 -17.04 2.42
N GLN A 124 1.92 -16.97 3.26
CA GLN A 124 2.41 -18.12 4.02
C GLN A 124 1.32 -18.69 4.95
N GLY A 125 0.42 -17.83 5.45
CA GLY A 125 -0.72 -18.23 6.28
C GLY A 125 -1.90 -18.83 5.50
N GLY A 126 -1.75 -19.03 4.18
CA GLY A 126 -2.79 -19.61 3.32
C GLY A 126 -3.97 -18.67 3.02
N LEU A 127 -3.84 -17.37 3.30
CA LEU A 127 -4.92 -16.40 3.08
C LEU A 127 -4.96 -15.85 1.64
N GLU A 128 -3.96 -16.17 0.82
CA GLU A 128 -3.86 -15.82 -0.61
C GLU A 128 -4.31 -14.38 -0.97
N PRO A 129 -3.76 -13.35 -0.30
CA PRO A 129 -4.17 -11.97 -0.54
C PRO A 129 -3.88 -11.52 -1.97
N GLY A 130 -4.70 -10.60 -2.49
CA GLY A 130 -4.27 -9.71 -3.55
C GLY A 130 -3.31 -8.66 -2.99
N HIS A 131 -2.44 -8.11 -3.82
CA HIS A 131 -1.55 -7.03 -3.42
C HIS A 131 -1.31 -6.00 -4.52
N TYR A 132 -1.01 -4.78 -4.10
CA TYR A 132 -0.61 -3.65 -4.93
C TYR A 132 0.43 -2.83 -4.17
N VAL A 133 1.70 -3.03 -4.51
CA VAL A 133 2.85 -2.39 -3.86
C VAL A 133 3.59 -1.56 -4.90
N GLY A 134 3.96 -0.32 -4.55
CA GLY A 134 4.61 0.59 -5.49
C GLY A 134 6.03 0.15 -5.88
N GLY A 135 6.72 -0.52 -4.96
CA GLY A 135 8.06 -1.08 -5.19
C GLY A 135 8.06 -2.50 -5.77
N GLN A 136 9.27 -3.00 -6.04
CA GLN A 136 9.48 -4.39 -6.42
C GLN A 136 9.32 -5.30 -5.21
N ILE A 137 8.71 -6.46 -5.42
CA ILE A 137 8.68 -7.55 -4.44
C ILE A 137 9.55 -8.68 -5.00
N PRO A 138 10.67 -9.05 -4.36
CA PRO A 138 11.48 -10.15 -4.84
C PRO A 138 10.66 -11.42 -5.07
N GLY A 139 10.73 -11.96 -6.28
CA GLY A 139 10.01 -13.18 -6.67
C GLY A 139 8.51 -13.04 -6.92
N LEU A 140 7.94 -11.82 -6.81
CA LEU A 140 6.52 -11.56 -7.08
C LEU A 140 6.34 -10.31 -7.95
N PRO A 141 5.30 -10.27 -8.80
CA PRO A 141 4.90 -9.02 -9.44
C PRO A 141 4.56 -7.95 -8.39
N SER A 142 4.74 -6.67 -8.72
CA SER A 142 4.37 -5.54 -7.84
C SER A 142 2.87 -5.49 -7.54
N ALA A 143 2.06 -6.09 -8.40
CA ALA A 143 0.62 -6.21 -8.20
C ALA A 143 0.10 -7.59 -8.64
N THR A 144 -0.79 -8.18 -7.86
CA THR A 144 -1.48 -9.44 -8.19
C THR A 144 -2.87 -9.44 -7.59
N TRP A 145 -3.87 -9.94 -8.33
CA TRP A 145 -5.26 -9.92 -7.88
C TRP A 145 -5.53 -10.78 -6.63
N GLY A 146 -4.83 -11.91 -6.51
CA GLY A 146 -5.01 -12.88 -5.44
C GLY A 146 -6.36 -13.60 -5.49
N GLN A 147 -6.55 -14.58 -4.61
CA GLN A 147 -7.78 -15.40 -4.55
C GLN A 147 -8.57 -15.15 -3.26
N GLY A 148 -7.89 -14.82 -2.16
CA GLY A 148 -8.50 -14.59 -0.86
C GLY A 148 -9.12 -13.20 -0.68
N LYS A 149 -9.98 -13.05 0.34
CA LYS A 149 -10.77 -11.82 0.55
C LYS A 149 -9.94 -10.56 0.83
N PHE A 150 -8.70 -10.70 1.29
CA PHE A 150 -7.85 -9.57 1.66
C PHE A 150 -7.11 -9.01 0.46
N PHE A 151 -6.92 -7.69 0.47
CA PHE A 151 -6.13 -6.99 -0.54
C PHE A 151 -5.18 -6.01 0.12
N VAL A 152 -3.88 -6.26 0.05
CA VAL A 152 -2.85 -5.37 0.61
C VAL A 152 -2.52 -4.27 -0.39
N ALA A 153 -2.64 -3.01 0.00
CA ALA A 153 -2.24 -1.91 -0.86
C ALA A 153 -1.31 -0.95 -0.13
N GLU A 154 -0.19 -0.64 -0.77
CA GLU A 154 0.54 0.58 -0.46
C GLU A 154 -0.29 1.78 -0.92
N VAL A 155 -0.60 2.69 0.00
CA VAL A 155 -1.37 3.89 -0.30
C VAL A 155 -0.54 5.11 0.08
N ASP A 156 -0.23 5.88 -0.95
CA ASP A 156 0.52 7.12 -0.84
C ASP A 156 -0.41 8.28 -0.45
N GLU A 157 0.04 9.08 0.51
CA GLU A 157 -0.61 10.29 0.96
C GLU A 157 -0.31 11.50 0.07
N SER A 158 0.68 11.44 -0.82
CA SER A 158 1.22 12.63 -1.53
C SER A 158 0.19 13.48 -2.30
N ASP A 159 -0.90 12.89 -2.79
CA ASP A 159 -1.93 13.57 -3.59
C ASP A 159 -3.22 13.93 -2.82
N GLY A 160 -3.29 13.61 -1.52
CA GLY A 160 -4.46 13.89 -0.68
C GLY A 160 -5.68 13.01 -0.93
N ARG A 161 -5.63 12.07 -1.88
CA ARG A 161 -6.81 11.29 -2.31
C ARG A 161 -7.00 10.00 -1.51
N PHE A 162 -6.02 9.60 -0.70
CA PHE A 162 -6.12 8.40 0.15
C PHE A 162 -7.34 8.44 1.10
N VAL A 163 -7.78 9.62 1.53
CA VAL A 163 -8.98 9.83 2.38
C VAL A 163 -10.27 9.28 1.79
N TYR A 164 -10.31 9.02 0.47
CA TYR A 164 -11.47 8.43 -0.20
C TYR A 164 -11.55 6.91 -0.07
N LEU A 165 -10.52 6.24 0.44
CA LEU A 165 -10.53 4.81 0.67
C LEU A 165 -11.25 4.48 1.98
N SER A 166 -11.61 3.21 2.17
CA SER A 166 -12.30 2.73 3.38
C SER A 166 -11.70 1.39 3.76
N PRO A 167 -10.53 1.40 4.42
CA PRO A 167 -9.79 0.19 4.69
C PRO A 167 -10.51 -0.68 5.73
N TYR A 168 -10.38 -2.00 5.60
CA TYR A 168 -10.69 -2.91 6.69
C TYR A 168 -9.65 -2.77 7.82
N LEU A 169 -8.37 -2.69 7.44
CA LEU A 169 -7.25 -2.47 8.35
C LEU A 169 -6.38 -1.37 7.75
N ALA A 170 -6.06 -0.34 8.56
CA ALA A 170 -5.08 0.67 8.19
C ALA A 170 -3.81 0.49 9.03
N VAL A 171 -2.65 0.38 8.38
CA VAL A 171 -1.34 0.35 9.03
C VAL A 171 -0.66 1.68 8.75
N LEU A 172 -0.58 2.53 9.75
CA LEU A 172 0.21 3.76 9.70
C LEU A 172 1.65 3.43 10.09
N THR A 173 2.61 3.69 9.21
CA THR A 173 4.04 3.40 9.46
C THR A 173 4.78 4.59 10.07
N SER A 174 4.58 5.80 9.51
CA SER A 174 5.14 7.06 10.01
C SER A 174 4.37 8.26 9.45
N VAL A 175 4.56 9.45 10.01
CA VAL A 175 4.11 10.72 9.40
C VAL A 175 5.27 11.71 9.45
N ASP A 176 5.71 12.16 8.28
CA ASP A 176 6.74 13.19 8.14
C ASP A 176 6.25 14.35 7.26
N THR A 177 7.10 15.36 7.07
CA THR A 177 6.79 16.64 6.46
C THR A 177 7.00 16.70 4.94
N ASP A 178 7.36 15.58 4.32
CA ASP A 178 7.68 15.46 2.89
C ASP A 178 6.54 15.96 1.97
N HIS A 179 5.29 15.84 2.40
CA HIS A 179 4.11 16.17 1.60
C HIS A 179 3.37 17.43 2.06
N LEU A 180 3.99 18.28 2.89
CA LEU A 180 3.38 19.53 3.36
C LEU A 180 2.79 20.43 2.26
N PRO A 181 3.40 20.58 1.07
CA PRO A 181 2.81 21.41 0.00
C PRO A 181 1.38 21.01 -0.37
N THR A 182 1.08 19.71 -0.42
CA THR A 182 -0.26 19.17 -0.71
C THR A 182 -1.26 19.55 0.39
N TYR A 183 -0.83 19.53 1.65
CA TYR A 183 -1.70 19.71 2.81
C TYR A 183 -1.68 21.10 3.41
N ARG A 184 -0.89 22.01 2.84
CA ARG A 184 -0.63 23.40 3.28
C ARG A 184 0.04 23.54 4.65
N SER A 185 -0.14 22.58 5.56
CA SER A 185 0.40 22.61 6.93
C SER A 185 0.47 21.20 7.54
N LEU A 186 1.28 21.04 8.59
CA LEU A 186 1.35 19.80 9.36
C LEU A 186 -0.02 19.44 9.98
N TYR A 187 -0.76 20.45 10.43
CA TYR A 187 -2.12 20.26 10.93
C TYR A 187 -3.04 19.68 9.85
N GLY A 188 -2.95 20.18 8.61
CA GLY A 188 -3.68 19.66 7.46
C GLY A 188 -3.35 18.19 7.17
N LEU A 189 -2.05 17.84 7.22
CA LEU A 189 -1.58 16.47 7.03
C LEU A 189 -2.11 15.53 8.11
N LYS A 190 -1.96 15.90 9.39
CA LYS A 190 -2.50 15.14 10.53
C LYS A 190 -4.00 14.95 10.44
N LYS A 191 -4.74 15.99 10.06
CA LYS A 191 -6.20 15.95 9.87
C LYS A 191 -6.59 14.97 8.76
N ALA A 192 -5.85 14.92 7.66
CA ALA A 192 -6.09 13.99 6.58
C ALA A 192 -5.85 12.53 7.02
N PHE A 193 -4.73 12.26 7.72
CA PHE A 193 -4.48 10.93 8.29
C PHE A 193 -5.56 10.52 9.28
N HIS A 194 -5.96 11.41 10.20
CA HIS A 194 -7.05 11.13 11.14
C HIS A 194 -8.35 10.80 10.41
N ALA A 195 -8.74 11.61 9.41
CA ALA A 195 -9.95 11.37 8.63
C ALA A 195 -9.92 10.02 7.88
N PHE A 196 -8.77 9.62 7.35
CA PHE A 196 -8.58 8.32 6.73
C PHE A 196 -8.70 7.17 7.74
N LEU A 197 -8.01 7.27 8.88
CA LEU A 197 -8.01 6.23 9.91
C LEU A 197 -9.39 6.05 10.58
N CYS A 198 -10.19 7.11 10.71
CA CYS A 198 -11.58 7.04 11.17
C CYS A 198 -12.47 6.13 10.31
N ARG A 199 -12.07 5.89 9.05
CA ARG A 199 -12.80 5.03 8.11
C ARG A 199 -12.34 3.56 8.19
N ALA A 200 -11.32 3.27 8.99
CA ALA A 200 -10.78 1.94 9.19
C ALA A 200 -11.56 1.16 10.25
N LYS A 201 -11.73 -0.16 10.07
CA LYS A 201 -12.29 -1.02 11.14
C LYS A 201 -11.25 -1.33 12.22
N TYR A 202 -9.98 -1.43 11.84
CA TYR A 202 -8.83 -1.62 12.73
C TYR A 202 -7.69 -0.69 12.31
N VAL A 203 -6.92 -0.24 13.29
CA VAL A 203 -5.75 0.62 13.05
C VAL A 203 -4.54 0.03 13.74
N VAL A 204 -3.42 -0.03 13.01
CA VAL A 204 -2.08 -0.32 13.54
C VAL A 204 -1.25 0.94 13.39
N ALA A 205 -0.67 1.45 14.48
CA ALA A 205 0.04 2.73 14.46
C ALA A 205 1.24 2.75 15.43
N PRO A 206 2.27 3.57 15.19
CA PRO A 206 3.42 3.58 16.07
C PRO A 206 3.12 4.36 17.36
N ALA A 207 3.62 3.86 18.49
CA ALA A 207 3.56 4.50 19.80
C ALA A 207 4.73 5.47 20.04
N ASP A 208 5.82 5.32 19.28
CA ASP A 208 7.08 6.03 19.51
C ASP A 208 7.05 7.51 19.11
N ASP A 209 6.00 7.95 18.43
CA ASP A 209 5.89 9.32 17.91
C ASP A 209 4.79 10.10 18.66
N PRO A 210 5.17 11.01 19.56
CA PRO A 210 4.24 11.89 20.27
C PRO A 210 3.36 12.73 19.34
N GLY A 211 3.85 13.05 18.13
CA GLY A 211 3.14 13.80 17.11
C GLY A 211 1.88 13.10 16.60
N LEU A 212 1.79 11.77 16.74
CA LEU A 212 0.65 10.97 16.29
C LEU A 212 -0.45 10.82 17.33
N VAL A 213 -0.21 11.19 18.59
CA VAL A 213 -1.24 11.11 19.66
C VAL A 213 -2.53 11.82 19.24
N GLU A 214 -2.41 12.97 18.57
CA GLU A 214 -3.55 13.72 18.05
C GLU A 214 -4.26 12.98 16.91
N ILE A 215 -3.52 12.29 16.05
CA ILE A 215 -4.06 11.51 14.93
C ILE A 215 -4.86 10.31 15.45
N LEU A 216 -4.39 9.66 16.52
CA LEU A 216 -4.98 8.45 17.06
C LEU A 216 -6.14 8.69 18.03
N ARG A 217 -6.34 9.93 18.49
CA ARG A 217 -7.37 10.29 19.47
C ARG A 217 -8.76 9.95 18.97
N GLY A 218 -9.52 9.18 19.75
CA GLY A 218 -10.91 8.82 19.46
C GLY A 218 -11.09 7.73 18.39
N LEU A 219 -10.00 7.16 17.88
CA LEU A 219 -10.07 6.03 16.96
C LEU A 219 -10.45 4.74 17.71
N PRO A 220 -11.42 3.95 17.20
CA PRO A 220 -11.72 2.65 17.77
C PRO A 220 -10.67 1.60 17.34
N ARG A 221 -10.36 0.65 18.22
CA ARG A 221 -9.59 -0.58 17.89
C ARG A 221 -8.20 -0.31 17.30
N VAL A 222 -7.47 0.58 17.95
CA VAL A 222 -6.05 0.85 17.69
C VAL A 222 -5.19 -0.22 18.39
N VAL A 223 -4.25 -0.80 17.66
CA VAL A 223 -3.14 -1.59 18.20
C VAL A 223 -1.85 -0.84 17.90
N THR A 224 -1.07 -0.59 18.94
CA THR A 224 0.14 0.22 18.83
C THR A 224 1.40 -0.64 18.71
N PHE A 225 2.43 -0.12 18.03
CA PHE A 225 3.72 -0.80 17.93
C PHE A 225 4.89 0.15 18.16
N GLY A 226 6.06 -0.36 18.57
CA GLY A 226 7.26 0.45 18.68
C GLY A 226 8.27 -0.09 19.67
N PHE A 227 9.18 0.77 20.10
CA PHE A 227 10.14 0.50 21.17
C PHE A 227 9.67 1.00 22.53
N SER A 228 8.64 1.85 22.56
CA SER A 228 8.00 2.33 23.78
C SER A 228 7.44 1.20 24.64
N SER A 229 7.58 1.33 25.96
CA SER A 229 6.98 0.39 26.93
C SER A 229 5.45 0.44 26.96
N ASP A 230 4.85 1.48 26.38
CA ASP A 230 3.40 1.65 26.27
C ASP A 230 2.82 1.08 24.96
N ALA A 231 3.66 0.62 24.03
CA ALA A 231 3.16 -0.01 22.81
C ALA A 231 2.58 -1.40 23.08
N ASP A 232 1.55 -1.80 22.33
CA ASP A 232 0.98 -3.15 22.41
C ASP A 232 1.95 -4.20 21.86
N PHE A 233 2.61 -3.90 20.74
CA PHE A 233 3.66 -4.71 20.13
C PHE A 233 5.02 -4.03 20.34
N GLN A 234 5.91 -4.65 21.12
CA GLN A 234 7.20 -4.08 21.47
C GLN A 234 8.36 -4.95 20.99
N ALA A 235 9.44 -4.31 20.56
CA ALA A 235 10.73 -4.96 20.38
C ALA A 235 11.71 -4.52 21.48
N LYS A 236 12.32 -5.48 22.16
CA LYS A 236 13.37 -5.24 23.16
C LYS A 236 14.63 -6.01 22.82
N GLY A 237 15.79 -5.52 23.26
CA GLY A 237 17.07 -6.23 23.07
C GLY A 237 17.42 -6.41 21.59
N LEU A 238 17.44 -5.30 20.84
CA LEU A 238 17.77 -5.29 19.41
C LEU A 238 19.19 -5.83 19.21
N TRP A 239 19.32 -6.81 18.33
CA TRP A 239 20.60 -7.36 17.89
C TRP A 239 20.68 -7.33 16.37
N PHE A 240 21.81 -6.90 15.84
CA PHE A 240 22.04 -6.77 14.40
C PHE A 240 23.25 -7.61 14.01
N SER A 241 23.12 -8.42 12.96
CA SER A 241 24.19 -9.27 12.46
C SER A 241 24.09 -9.40 10.96
N GLY A 242 25.08 -8.86 10.25
CA GLY A 242 25.09 -8.83 8.79
C GLY A 242 23.85 -8.14 8.23
N ASP A 243 23.10 -8.90 7.43
CA ASP A 243 21.85 -8.49 6.78
C ASP A 243 20.59 -8.84 7.60
N ARG A 244 20.74 -9.24 8.86
CA ARG A 244 19.64 -9.65 9.74
C ARG A 244 19.54 -8.80 10.99
N ALA A 245 18.36 -8.82 11.60
CA ALA A 245 18.14 -8.34 12.95
C ALA A 245 17.35 -9.37 13.76
N ALA A 246 17.56 -9.37 15.07
CA ALA A 246 16.78 -10.12 16.03
C ALA A 246 16.33 -9.22 17.19
N PHE A 247 15.20 -9.55 17.80
CA PHE A 247 14.69 -8.85 18.98
C PHE A 247 13.76 -9.77 19.78
N GLU A 248 13.56 -9.44 21.05
CA GLU A 248 12.52 -10.05 21.88
C GLU A 248 11.19 -9.34 21.62
N LEU A 249 10.22 -10.08 21.08
CA LEU A 249 8.86 -9.60 20.87
C LEU A 249 8.07 -9.67 22.17
N TRP A 250 7.41 -8.57 22.49
CA TRP A 250 6.41 -8.48 23.55
C TRP A 250 5.07 -8.08 22.94
N VAL A 251 4.01 -8.74 23.38
CA VAL A 251 2.64 -8.50 22.89
C VAL A 251 1.72 -8.29 24.10
N PHE A 252 1.03 -7.15 24.15
CA PHE A 252 0.19 -6.71 25.27
C PHE A 252 0.90 -6.88 26.62
N ARG A 253 2.13 -6.35 26.71
CA ARG A 253 3.02 -6.41 27.90
C ARG A 253 3.42 -7.82 28.36
N ARG A 254 3.17 -8.85 27.55
CA ARG A 254 3.63 -10.22 27.82
C ARG A 254 4.78 -10.57 26.88
N ARG A 255 5.84 -11.14 27.44
CA ARG A 255 6.97 -11.66 26.67
C ARG A 255 6.50 -12.82 25.81
N PHE A 256 6.70 -12.71 24.50
CA PHE A 256 6.40 -13.78 23.55
C PHE A 256 7.64 -14.63 23.30
N GLY A 257 8.72 -14.01 22.80
CA GLY A 257 9.94 -14.72 22.45
C GLY A 257 10.78 -14.00 21.39
N PRO A 258 11.89 -14.60 20.96
CA PRO A 258 12.74 -14.02 19.93
C PRO A 258 12.05 -14.03 18.56
N VAL A 259 12.29 -12.98 17.78
CA VAL A 259 11.91 -12.86 16.37
C VAL A 259 13.14 -12.45 15.59
N GLU A 260 13.36 -13.09 14.45
CA GLU A 260 14.39 -12.72 13.48
C GLU A 260 13.77 -12.14 12.22
N ILE A 261 14.44 -11.15 11.64
CA ILE A 261 14.02 -10.51 10.39
C ILE A 261 15.19 -10.40 9.40
N PRO A 262 14.93 -10.54 8.10
CA PRO A 262 15.94 -10.52 7.04
C PRO A 262 16.31 -9.09 6.60
N ALA A 263 16.40 -8.17 7.57
CA ALA A 263 16.86 -6.81 7.31
C ALA A 263 17.41 -6.16 8.60
N PRO A 264 18.58 -5.48 8.54
CA PRO A 264 19.12 -4.79 9.69
C PRO A 264 18.43 -3.43 9.90
N GLY A 265 18.62 -2.85 11.08
CA GLY A 265 18.24 -1.46 11.37
C GLY A 265 16.91 -1.31 12.14
N PRO A 266 16.80 -0.31 13.03
CA PRO A 266 15.60 -0.09 13.85
C PRO A 266 14.33 0.16 13.04
N HIS A 267 14.42 0.82 11.88
CA HIS A 267 13.25 1.07 11.03
C HIS A 267 12.65 -0.23 10.48
N ASN A 268 13.48 -1.22 10.14
CA ASN A 268 13.01 -2.53 9.72
C ASN A 268 12.37 -3.30 10.88
N VAL A 269 12.89 -3.16 12.09
CA VAL A 269 12.22 -3.73 13.27
C VAL A 269 10.84 -3.09 13.49
N ARG A 270 10.68 -1.77 13.27
CA ARG A 270 9.35 -1.13 13.31
C ARG A 270 8.41 -1.66 12.22
N ASN A 271 8.88 -1.80 10.99
CA ASN A 271 8.11 -2.40 9.89
C ASN A 271 7.68 -3.84 10.23
N ALA A 272 8.56 -4.61 10.88
CA ALA A 272 8.26 -5.96 11.35
C ALA A 272 7.14 -5.95 12.39
N LEU A 273 7.23 -5.11 13.43
CA LEU A 273 6.20 -5.02 14.45
C LEU A 273 4.84 -4.62 13.85
N ALA A 274 4.83 -3.67 12.90
CA ALA A 274 3.62 -3.27 12.20
C ALA A 274 2.98 -4.44 11.42
N ALA A 275 3.79 -5.20 10.67
CA ALA A 275 3.33 -6.37 9.92
C ALA A 275 2.85 -7.52 10.83
N LEU A 276 3.56 -7.78 11.94
CA LEU A 276 3.17 -8.77 12.94
C LEU A 276 1.85 -8.40 13.63
N ALA A 277 1.69 -7.15 14.04
CA ALA A 277 0.44 -6.65 14.63
C ALA A 277 -0.74 -6.78 13.66
N ALA A 278 -0.53 -6.39 12.40
CA ALA A 278 -1.52 -6.53 11.33
C ALA A 278 -1.90 -8.01 11.10
N GLY A 279 -0.92 -8.90 10.95
CA GLY A 279 -1.17 -10.33 10.77
C GLY A 279 -1.92 -10.95 11.95
N HIS A 280 -1.60 -10.53 13.18
CA HIS A 280 -2.25 -11.00 14.39
C HIS A 280 -3.73 -10.57 14.45
N ILE A 281 -4.04 -9.31 14.14
CA ILE A 281 -5.42 -8.80 14.03
C ILE A 281 -6.24 -9.60 13.01
N LEU A 282 -5.58 -10.08 11.95
CA LEU A 282 -6.21 -10.85 10.88
C LEU A 282 -6.36 -12.35 11.23
N GLY A 283 -5.96 -12.76 12.44
CA GLY A 283 -6.20 -14.09 12.99
C GLY A 283 -5.04 -15.07 12.83
N LEU A 284 -3.88 -14.63 12.35
CA LEU A 284 -2.68 -15.47 12.29
C LEU A 284 -2.04 -15.58 13.69
N SER A 285 -1.53 -16.78 14.02
CA SER A 285 -0.91 -17.03 15.32
C SER A 285 0.47 -16.37 15.42
N LEU A 286 0.84 -15.85 16.59
CA LEU A 286 2.16 -15.23 16.80
C LEU A 286 3.34 -16.17 16.51
N PRO A 287 3.32 -17.47 16.89
CA PRO A 287 4.37 -18.41 16.51
C PRO A 287 4.58 -18.50 15.00
N PHE A 288 3.48 -18.66 14.26
CA PHE A 288 3.52 -18.70 12.80
C PHE A 288 4.07 -17.39 12.22
N LEU A 289 3.58 -16.24 12.71
CA LEU A 289 3.99 -14.93 12.21
C LEU A 289 5.48 -14.67 12.44
N ALA A 290 5.99 -15.00 13.62
CA ALA A 290 7.41 -14.87 13.96
C ALA A 290 8.30 -15.75 13.08
N GLU A 291 7.90 -17.00 12.85
CA GLU A 291 8.63 -17.94 11.99
C GLU A 291 8.61 -17.48 10.53
N ALA A 292 7.44 -17.17 9.98
CA ALA A 292 7.27 -16.78 8.59
C ALA A 292 8.03 -15.49 8.25
N LEU A 293 8.12 -14.54 9.19
CA LEU A 293 8.81 -13.27 8.95
C LEU A 293 10.32 -13.45 8.71
N SER A 294 10.95 -14.47 9.30
CA SER A 294 12.38 -14.75 9.11
C SER A 294 12.79 -15.00 7.65
N SER A 295 11.84 -15.40 6.81
CA SER A 295 12.01 -15.69 5.38
C SER A 295 11.38 -14.63 4.47
N ALA A 296 10.91 -13.51 5.03
CA ALA A 296 10.22 -12.50 4.25
C ALA A 296 11.16 -11.86 3.20
N PRO A 297 10.67 -11.58 1.98
CA PRO A 297 11.50 -10.93 0.97
C PRO A 297 11.85 -9.51 1.41
N ARG A 298 13.06 -9.08 1.08
CA ARG A 298 13.53 -7.71 1.31
C ARG A 298 13.29 -6.88 0.03
N PRO A 299 12.30 -5.98 0.01
CA PRO A 299 12.09 -5.09 -1.13
C PRO A 299 13.18 -4.01 -1.24
#